data_AF-A0A4U9HRU3-F1
#
_entry.id   AF-A0A4U9HRU3-F1
#
_cell.length_a   1.000
_cell.length_b   1.000
_cell.length_c   1.000
_cell.angle_alpha   90.00
_cell.angle_beta   90.00
_cell.angle_gamma   90.00
#
_symmetry.space_group_name_H-M   'P 1'
#
loop_
_entity.id
_entity.type
_entity.pdbx_description
1 polymer ?
#
loop_
_entity_poly.entity_id
_entity_poly.type
_entity_poly.pdbx_seq_one_letter_code
_entity_poly.pdbx_strand_id
1 'polypeptide(L)'
;MAKGINEEVIRAISARRNEPEWMLEFRLNAFKAWLEMDEPHWLKAHYDKLNYQDYSYYSAPSCGNCDDTCASEPGAVQQTGTNAFLSKEVEEAFEQLGVPVREGREVAVDAIFDSVSVATTYREKLGEQGIIFCSFGEAIHDHPELVKKYLGTVVPGNDNFFAALNAAVASDGTFIYVPKGVRCPMELSTYFRIKRRENRSV
;
A
#
# COMPACT_ATOMS: atom_id res chain seq x y z
N MET A 1 -15.78 1.88 0.75
CA MET A 1 -16.19 1.03 -0.39
C MET A 1 -17.31 0.11 0.07
N ALA A 2 -18.02 -0.52 -0.85
CA ALA A 2 -18.91 -1.63 -0.50
C ALA A 2 -18.13 -2.72 0.25
N LYS A 3 -18.80 -3.42 1.16
CA LYS A 3 -18.20 -4.55 1.88
C LYS A 3 -18.01 -5.71 0.91
N GLY A 4 -16.93 -6.45 1.11
CA GLY A 4 -16.65 -7.68 0.40
C GLY A 4 -15.72 -7.53 -0.80
N ILE A 5 -15.50 -8.67 -1.45
CA ILE A 5 -14.56 -8.82 -2.56
C ILE A 5 -15.29 -9.39 -3.77
N ASN A 6 -15.27 -8.61 -4.85
CA ASN A 6 -15.77 -8.99 -6.16
C ASN A 6 -14.92 -8.28 -7.24
N GLU A 7 -15.18 -8.58 -8.50
CA GLU A 7 -14.48 -7.97 -9.63
C GLU A 7 -14.65 -6.44 -9.68
N GLU A 8 -15.83 -5.93 -9.31
CA GLU A 8 -16.13 -4.49 -9.30
C GLU A 8 -15.29 -3.74 -8.25
N VAL A 9 -15.08 -4.33 -7.07
CA VAL A 9 -14.23 -3.78 -6.00
C VAL A 9 -12.78 -3.70 -6.49
N ILE A 10 -12.28 -4.72 -7.17
CA ILE A 10 -10.92 -4.72 -7.72
C ILE A 10 -10.76 -3.62 -8.77
N ARG A 11 -11.72 -3.51 -9.69
CA ARG A 11 -11.76 -2.43 -10.69
C ARG A 11 -11.83 -1.06 -10.03
N ALA A 12 -12.61 -0.92 -8.95
CA ALA A 12 -12.72 0.32 -8.19
C ALA A 12 -11.43 0.70 -7.47
N ILE A 13 -10.69 -0.27 -6.90
CA ILE A 13 -9.37 -0.05 -6.28
C ILE A 13 -8.39 0.46 -7.35
N SER A 14 -8.33 -0.25 -8.48
CA SER A 14 -7.42 0.08 -9.58
C SER A 14 -7.72 1.46 -10.20
N ALA A 15 -9.00 1.76 -10.45
CA ALA A 15 -9.44 3.04 -10.99
C ALA A 15 -9.17 4.21 -10.02
N ARG A 16 -9.38 4.02 -8.72
CA ARG A 16 -9.12 5.05 -7.71
C ARG A 16 -7.63 5.42 -7.61
N ARG A 17 -6.75 4.48 -7.95
CA ARG A 17 -5.30 4.68 -7.97
C ARG A 17 -4.76 5.03 -9.37
N ASN A 18 -5.65 5.15 -10.36
CA ASN A 18 -5.31 5.44 -11.76
C ASN A 18 -4.30 4.43 -12.36
N GLU A 19 -4.36 3.16 -11.97
CA GLU A 19 -3.36 2.17 -12.38
C GLU A 19 -3.39 1.87 -13.89
N PRO A 20 -2.24 1.50 -14.48
CA PRO A 20 -2.17 1.04 -15.86
C PRO A 20 -2.88 -0.30 -16.05
N GLU A 21 -3.34 -0.56 -17.28
CA GLU A 21 -4.17 -1.73 -17.62
C GLU A 21 -3.52 -3.07 -17.24
N TRP A 22 -2.21 -3.21 -17.43
CA TRP A 22 -1.49 -4.44 -17.06
C TRP A 22 -1.56 -4.75 -15.56
N MET A 23 -1.65 -3.73 -14.70
CA MET A 23 -1.76 -3.90 -13.26
C MET A 23 -3.18 -4.34 -12.89
N LEU A 24 -4.20 -3.80 -13.56
CA LEU A 24 -5.58 -4.27 -13.42
C LEU A 24 -5.69 -5.75 -13.83
N GLU A 25 -5.12 -6.13 -14.97
CA GLU A 25 -5.11 -7.53 -15.42
C GLU A 25 -4.42 -8.45 -14.42
N PHE A 26 -3.29 -8.03 -13.85
CA PHE A 26 -2.60 -8.77 -12.78
C PHE A 26 -3.52 -9.03 -11.58
N ARG A 27 -4.24 -8.00 -11.11
CA ARG A 27 -5.19 -8.11 -9.99
C ARG A 27 -6.35 -9.03 -10.32
N LEU A 28 -6.92 -8.91 -11.52
CA LEU A 28 -8.04 -9.75 -11.97
C LEU A 28 -7.65 -11.22 -12.09
N ASN A 29 -6.45 -11.50 -12.59
CA ASN A 29 -5.92 -12.86 -12.68
C ASN A 29 -5.69 -13.47 -11.29
N ALA A 30 -5.14 -12.68 -10.35
CA ALA A 30 -4.99 -13.10 -8.96
C ALA A 30 -6.35 -13.41 -8.30
N PHE A 31 -7.36 -12.57 -8.53
CA PHE A 31 -8.70 -12.80 -8.00
C PHE A 31 -9.38 -14.05 -8.59
N LYS A 32 -9.25 -14.29 -9.90
CA LYS A 32 -9.77 -15.51 -10.53
C LYS A 32 -9.10 -16.75 -9.95
N ALA A 33 -7.77 -16.73 -9.80
CA ALA A 33 -7.05 -17.82 -9.18
C ALA A 33 -7.49 -18.04 -7.72
N TRP A 34 -7.71 -16.96 -6.96
CA TRP A 34 -8.18 -17.02 -5.59
C TRP A 34 -9.57 -17.70 -5.47
N LEU A 35 -10.49 -17.45 -6.39
CA LEU A 35 -11.82 -18.08 -6.41
C LEU A 35 -11.78 -19.60 -6.62
N GLU A 36 -10.74 -20.10 -7.28
CA GLU A 36 -10.53 -21.54 -7.53
C GLU A 36 -9.75 -22.22 -6.38
N MET A 37 -9.22 -21.45 -5.43
CA MET A 37 -8.42 -21.96 -4.31
C MET A 37 -9.28 -22.19 -3.06
N ASP A 38 -8.96 -23.25 -2.33
CA ASP A 38 -9.50 -23.50 -1.00
C ASP A 38 -8.67 -22.78 0.08
N GLU A 39 -9.34 -22.28 1.13
CA GLU A 39 -8.67 -21.71 2.29
C GLU A 39 -7.84 -22.81 2.99
N PRO A 40 -6.53 -22.60 3.22
CA PRO A 40 -5.68 -23.62 3.82
C PRO A 40 -5.95 -23.78 5.33
N HIS A 41 -6.50 -24.93 5.74
CA HIS A 41 -6.82 -25.27 7.14
C HIS A 41 -5.84 -26.29 7.77
N TRP A 42 -4.55 -26.17 7.51
CA TRP A 42 -3.53 -27.08 8.09
C TRP A 42 -3.14 -26.71 9.53
N LEU A 43 -3.52 -25.52 10.01
CA LEU A 43 -3.29 -25.08 11.37
C LEU A 43 -4.19 -25.89 12.34
N LYS A 44 -3.58 -26.57 13.31
CA LYS A 44 -4.29 -27.27 14.39
C LYS A 44 -4.78 -26.30 15.46
N ALA A 45 -5.61 -25.34 15.07
CA ALA A 45 -6.26 -24.41 15.98
C ALA A 45 -7.73 -24.29 15.61
N HIS A 46 -8.60 -24.16 16.62
CA HIS A 46 -10.00 -23.82 16.39
C HIS A 46 -10.11 -22.31 16.23
N TYR A 47 -10.57 -21.86 15.07
CA TYR A 47 -10.91 -20.46 14.82
C TYR A 47 -12.21 -20.38 14.04
N ASP A 48 -12.96 -19.32 14.27
CA ASP A 48 -14.18 -19.06 13.51
C ASP A 48 -13.81 -18.72 12.07
N LYS A 49 -14.52 -19.32 11.12
CA LYS A 49 -14.29 -19.06 9.69
C LYS A 49 -14.44 -17.57 9.40
N LEU A 50 -13.48 -17.03 8.67
CA LEU A 50 -13.50 -15.62 8.27
C LEU A 50 -14.54 -15.44 7.17
N ASN A 51 -15.46 -14.49 7.34
CA ASN A 51 -16.33 -14.08 6.25
C ASN A 51 -15.62 -13.01 5.41
N TYR A 52 -14.95 -13.44 4.35
CA TYR A 52 -14.23 -12.56 3.43
C TYR A 52 -15.12 -11.44 2.85
N GLN A 53 -16.44 -11.66 2.78
CA GLN A 53 -17.38 -10.67 2.26
C GLN A 53 -17.74 -9.55 3.26
N ASP A 54 -17.38 -9.67 4.53
CA ASP A 54 -17.67 -8.65 5.54
C ASP A 54 -16.57 -7.59 5.68
N TYR A 55 -15.40 -7.80 5.07
CA TYR A 55 -14.27 -6.89 5.18
C TYR A 55 -14.34 -5.71 4.21
N SER A 56 -13.78 -4.58 4.63
CA SER A 56 -13.45 -3.45 3.74
C SER A 56 -12.00 -3.58 3.34
N TYR A 57 -11.75 -3.88 2.07
CA TYR A 57 -10.41 -4.11 1.53
C TYR A 57 -9.63 -2.84 1.17
N TYR A 58 -10.29 -1.68 1.26
CA TYR A 58 -9.66 -0.37 1.08
C TYR A 58 -10.09 0.56 2.22
N SER A 59 -9.11 1.16 2.90
CA SER A 59 -9.32 2.21 3.90
C SER A 59 -8.25 3.28 3.74
N ALA A 60 -8.67 4.50 3.37
CA ALA A 60 -7.79 5.67 3.36
C ALA A 60 -8.05 6.51 4.62
N PRO A 61 -7.02 7.10 5.25
CA PRO A 61 -7.21 8.00 6.38
C PRO A 61 -8.10 9.18 5.96
N SER A 62 -9.02 9.58 6.85
CA SER A 62 -9.83 10.78 6.63
C SER A 62 -8.93 12.00 6.80
N CYS A 63 -8.74 12.78 5.72
CA CYS A 63 -8.07 14.07 5.82
C CYS A 63 -8.85 14.94 6.82
N GLY A 64 -8.18 15.42 7.88
CA GLY A 64 -8.78 16.18 8.98
C GLY A 64 -9.30 17.58 8.61
N ASN A 65 -9.54 17.84 7.32
CA ASN A 65 -10.06 19.10 6.80
C ASN A 65 -11.01 18.86 5.61
N CYS A 66 -11.78 17.78 5.64
CA CYS A 66 -12.83 17.53 4.66
C CYS A 66 -14.16 18.14 5.13
N ASP A 67 -14.44 19.35 4.68
CA ASP A 67 -15.84 19.73 4.43
C ASP A 67 -16.41 18.75 3.38
N ASP A 68 -17.74 18.55 3.42
CA ASP A 68 -18.54 17.58 2.65
C ASP A 68 -18.46 17.69 1.09
N THR A 69 -17.46 18.38 0.55
CA THR A 69 -17.22 18.59 -0.88
C THR A 69 -15.95 17.91 -1.41
N CYS A 70 -15.36 16.97 -0.68
CA CYS A 70 -14.41 16.01 -1.28
C CYS A 70 -15.14 14.84 -1.95
N ALA A 71 -16.04 15.17 -2.88
CA ALA A 71 -16.39 14.24 -3.93
C ALA A 71 -15.09 13.86 -4.63
N SER A 72 -14.76 12.58 -4.59
CA SER A 72 -13.62 12.00 -5.28
C SER A 72 -13.80 12.24 -6.78
N GLU A 73 -13.23 13.32 -7.30
CA GLU A 73 -13.09 13.47 -8.75
C GLU A 73 -12.06 12.44 -9.24
N PRO A 74 -12.38 11.65 -10.28
CA PRO A 74 -11.41 10.77 -10.92
C PRO A 74 -10.34 11.66 -11.56
N GLY A 75 -9.12 11.62 -11.00
CA GLY A 75 -8.05 12.55 -11.37
C GLY A 75 -7.54 13.42 -10.21
N ALA A 76 -7.97 13.18 -8.97
CA ALA A 76 -7.25 13.71 -7.80
C ALA A 76 -5.85 13.09 -7.74
N VAL A 77 -4.91 13.74 -8.42
CA VAL A 77 -3.47 13.56 -8.24
C VAL A 77 -3.24 13.64 -6.73
N GLN A 78 -2.74 12.55 -6.13
CA GLN A 78 -2.17 12.62 -4.79
C GLN A 78 -1.14 13.73 -4.86
N GLN A 79 -1.44 14.87 -4.24
CA GLN A 79 -0.59 16.05 -4.35
C GLN A 79 0.79 15.64 -3.88
N THR A 80 1.73 15.64 -4.83
CA THR A 80 3.17 15.58 -4.64
C THR A 80 3.57 16.83 -3.87
N GLY A 81 3.36 16.78 -2.56
CA GLY A 81 3.62 17.85 -1.62
C GLY A 81 3.98 17.19 -0.31
N THR A 82 5.27 17.24 0.00
CA THR A 82 6.00 16.61 1.12
C THR A 82 5.46 16.86 2.54
N ASN A 83 4.27 17.44 2.71
CA ASN A 83 3.70 17.79 4.02
C ASN A 83 2.17 17.65 4.13
N ALA A 84 1.45 17.16 3.11
CA ALA A 84 -0.03 17.18 3.15
C ALA A 84 -0.65 16.13 4.09
N PHE A 85 0.09 15.06 4.44
CA PHE A 85 -0.42 13.97 5.29
C PHE A 85 0.25 13.87 6.66
N LEU A 86 1.19 14.76 7.00
CA LEU A 86 1.72 14.89 8.35
C LEU A 86 0.70 15.62 9.24
N SER A 87 -0.42 14.94 9.54
CA SER A 87 -1.31 15.40 10.60
C SER A 87 -0.59 15.29 11.93
N LYS A 88 -0.97 16.12 12.90
CA LYS A 88 -0.39 16.10 14.25
C LYS A 88 -0.44 14.70 14.90
N GLU A 89 -1.48 13.91 14.59
CA GLU A 89 -1.61 12.53 15.05
C GLU A 89 -0.55 11.57 14.48
N VAL A 90 -0.16 11.81 13.23
CA VAL A 90 0.87 11.02 12.53
C VAL A 90 2.23 11.33 13.15
N GLU A 91 2.56 12.62 13.32
CA GLU A 91 3.79 13.07 13.98
C GLU A 91 3.90 12.56 15.43
N GLU A 92 2.85 12.73 16.24
CA GLU A 92 2.81 12.24 17.63
C GLU A 92 2.99 10.73 17.70
N ALA A 93 2.42 9.99 16.74
CA ALA A 93 2.60 8.55 16.68
C ALA A 93 4.05 8.16 16.39
N PHE A 94 4.70 8.81 15.42
CA PHE A 94 6.10 8.53 15.14
C PHE A 94 7.03 8.91 16.30
N GLU A 95 6.76 10.03 16.98
CA GLU A 95 7.49 10.40 18.19
C GLU A 95 7.34 9.34 19.29
N GLN A 96 6.13 8.86 19.55
CA GLN A 96 5.89 7.77 20.51
C GLN A 96 6.59 6.47 20.13
N LEU A 97 6.72 6.21 18.82
CA LEU A 97 7.36 5.01 18.29
C LEU A 97 8.89 5.15 18.15
N GLY A 98 9.44 6.33 18.43
CA GLY A 98 10.87 6.61 18.28
C GLY A 98 11.36 6.65 16.83
N VAL A 99 10.44 6.78 15.87
CA VAL A 99 10.74 6.83 14.43
C VAL A 99 11.02 8.29 14.04
N PRO A 100 12.23 8.63 13.58
CA PRO A 100 12.58 10.00 13.23
C PRO A 100 11.89 10.41 11.92
N VAL A 101 10.91 11.30 12.00
CA VAL A 101 10.18 11.86 10.82
C VAL A 101 10.89 13.07 10.23
N ARG A 102 11.74 13.74 11.02
CA ARG A 102 12.50 14.93 10.60
C ARG A 102 13.89 14.54 10.14
N GLU A 103 14.35 15.20 9.07
CA GLU A 103 15.71 15.03 8.57
C GLU A 103 16.74 15.44 9.64
N GLY A 104 17.54 14.47 10.10
CA GLY A 104 18.51 14.64 11.18
C GLY A 104 19.21 13.36 11.64
N ARG A 105 18.79 12.19 11.15
CA ARG A 105 19.47 10.88 11.32
C ARG A 105 19.67 10.22 9.97
N GLU A 106 20.73 9.43 9.81
CA GLU A 106 21.07 8.71 8.56
C GLU A 106 20.15 7.49 8.31
N VAL A 107 18.83 7.67 8.35
CA VAL A 107 17.84 6.62 8.07
C VAL A 107 16.72 7.21 7.21
N ALA A 108 16.49 6.61 6.05
CA ALA A 108 15.33 6.91 5.22
C ALA A 108 14.13 6.08 5.70
N VAL A 109 13.01 6.75 5.93
CA VAL A 109 11.80 6.12 6.47
C VAL A 109 10.66 6.28 5.48
N ASP A 110 10.04 5.16 5.11
CA ASP A 110 8.72 5.13 4.46
C ASP A 110 7.69 4.68 5.48
N ALA A 111 6.60 5.41 5.59
CA ALA A 111 5.65 5.16 6.65
C ALA A 111 4.22 5.09 6.14
N ILE A 112 3.62 3.94 6.42
CA ILE A 112 2.35 3.53 5.87
C ILE A 112 1.34 3.51 7.02
N PHE A 113 0.31 4.34 6.89
CA PHE A 113 -0.84 4.35 7.80
C PHE A 113 -2.04 3.77 7.05
N ASP A 114 -2.59 2.69 7.61
CA ASP A 114 -3.67 1.91 7.01
C ASP A 114 -3.29 1.40 5.61
N SER A 115 -3.92 1.91 4.55
CA SER A 115 -3.70 1.47 3.17
C SER A 115 -3.02 2.53 2.29
N VAL A 116 -2.34 3.52 2.89
CA VAL A 116 -1.72 4.65 2.16
C VAL A 116 -0.34 5.00 2.76
N SER A 117 0.68 5.21 1.94
CA SER A 117 1.94 5.83 2.37
C SER A 117 1.74 7.33 2.65
N VAL A 118 2.25 7.78 3.80
CA VAL A 118 1.99 9.10 4.38
C VAL A 118 3.23 9.99 4.35
N ALA A 119 4.42 9.38 4.42
CA ALA A 119 5.68 10.11 4.40
C ALA A 119 6.83 9.21 3.92
N THR A 120 7.64 9.74 3.00
CA THR A 120 8.92 9.15 2.60
C THR A 120 10.02 10.21 2.74
N THR A 121 10.99 9.98 3.62
CA THR A 121 12.12 10.91 3.83
C THR A 121 13.30 10.60 2.90
N TYR A 122 14.15 11.60 2.65
CA TYR A 122 15.40 11.47 1.89
C TYR A 122 15.27 10.96 0.42
N ARG A 123 14.08 11.04 -0.18
CA ARG A 123 13.81 10.60 -1.56
C ARG A 123 14.75 11.26 -2.59
N GLU A 124 14.97 12.57 -2.47
CA GLU A 124 15.86 13.31 -3.40
C GLU A 124 17.31 12.83 -3.33
N LYS A 125 17.87 12.71 -2.11
CA LYS A 125 19.24 12.24 -1.89
C LYS A 125 19.48 10.80 -2.36
N LEU A 126 18.48 9.92 -2.18
CA LEU A 126 18.53 8.56 -2.70
C LEU A 126 18.44 8.55 -4.24
N GLY A 127 17.58 9.40 -4.81
CA GLY A 127 17.42 9.58 -6.24
C GLY A 127 18.69 10.05 -6.96
N GLU A 128 19.50 10.90 -6.33
CA GLU A 128 20.83 11.31 -6.86
C GLU A 128 21.76 10.11 -7.13
N GLN A 129 21.60 9.01 -6.38
CA GLN A 129 22.37 7.77 -6.54
C GLN A 129 21.63 6.74 -7.41
N GLY A 130 20.49 7.11 -7.98
CA GLY A 130 19.60 6.22 -8.75
C GLY A 130 18.83 5.22 -7.89
N ILE A 131 18.84 5.36 -6.56
CA ILE A 131 18.07 4.52 -5.64
C ILE A 131 16.63 5.01 -5.66
N ILE A 132 15.70 4.08 -5.89
CA ILE A 132 14.27 4.35 -5.84
C ILE A 132 13.76 3.83 -4.49
N PHE A 133 13.23 4.72 -3.68
CA PHE A 133 12.54 4.40 -2.43
C PHE A 133 11.26 5.22 -2.39
N CYS A 134 10.13 4.58 -2.66
CA CYS A 134 8.82 5.23 -2.74
C CYS A 134 7.69 4.23 -2.46
N SER A 135 6.46 4.72 -2.43
CA SER A 135 5.28 3.87 -2.30
C SER A 135 5.10 2.98 -3.53
N PHE A 136 4.45 1.84 -3.35
CA PHE A 136 4.15 0.92 -4.46
C PHE A 136 3.25 1.58 -5.51
N GLY A 137 2.32 2.43 -5.08
CA GLY A 137 1.48 3.22 -5.98
C GLY A 137 2.30 4.15 -6.88
N GLU A 138 3.22 4.93 -6.31
CA GLU A 138 4.10 5.81 -7.08
C GLU A 138 5.01 5.00 -8.02
N ALA A 139 5.55 3.88 -7.57
CA ALA A 139 6.41 3.04 -8.40
C ALA A 139 5.68 2.50 -9.65
N ILE A 140 4.39 2.17 -9.54
CA ILE A 140 3.58 1.73 -10.69
C ILE A 140 3.46 2.85 -11.73
N HIS A 141 3.36 4.10 -11.30
CA HIS A 141 3.21 5.27 -12.17
C HIS A 141 4.54 5.76 -12.74
N ASP A 142 5.53 5.96 -11.88
CA ASP A 142 6.82 6.58 -12.22
C ASP A 142 7.77 5.56 -12.87
N HIS A 143 7.64 4.28 -12.52
CA HIS A 143 8.55 3.20 -12.93
C HIS A 143 7.83 1.91 -13.38
N PRO A 144 6.80 1.99 -14.27
CA PRO A 144 5.94 0.86 -14.62
C PRO A 144 6.72 -0.34 -15.17
N GLU A 145 7.70 -0.12 -16.04
CA GLU A 145 8.50 -1.19 -16.65
C GLU A 145 9.32 -1.96 -15.62
N LEU A 146 9.85 -1.26 -14.62
CA LEU A 146 10.66 -1.86 -13.57
C LEU A 146 9.79 -2.69 -12.62
N VAL A 147 8.63 -2.14 -12.23
CA VAL A 147 7.65 -2.85 -11.42
C VAL A 147 7.15 -4.08 -12.16
N LYS A 148 6.69 -3.94 -13.40
CA LYS A 148 6.16 -5.03 -14.21
C LYS A 148 7.16 -6.16 -14.42
N LYS A 149 8.46 -5.84 -14.50
CA LYS A 149 9.53 -6.83 -14.63
C LYS A 149 9.71 -7.71 -13.40
N TYR A 150 9.52 -7.16 -12.20
CA TYR A 150 9.81 -7.87 -10.94
C TYR A 150 8.56 -8.30 -10.17
N LEU A 151 7.43 -7.62 -10.33
CA LEU A 151 6.19 -7.95 -9.66
C LEU A 151 5.77 -9.38 -10.02
N GLY A 152 5.48 -10.19 -9.01
CA GLY A 152 5.03 -11.58 -9.21
C GLY A 152 6.13 -12.58 -9.58
N THR A 153 7.40 -12.18 -9.74
CA THR A 153 8.47 -13.13 -10.13
C THR A 153 8.90 -14.07 -9.02
N VAL A 154 8.88 -13.62 -7.76
CA VAL A 154 9.23 -14.45 -6.58
C VAL A 154 7.98 -15.05 -5.95
N VAL A 155 6.94 -14.24 -5.77
CA VAL A 155 5.63 -14.66 -5.26
C VAL A 155 4.59 -14.35 -6.33
N PRO A 156 4.23 -15.33 -7.17
CA PRO A 156 3.19 -15.17 -8.19
C PRO A 156 1.84 -14.77 -7.59
N GLY A 157 1.01 -14.09 -8.40
CA GLY A 157 -0.35 -13.72 -7.99
C GLY A 157 -1.29 -14.90 -7.74
N ASN A 158 -0.84 -16.13 -7.99
CA ASN A 158 -1.54 -17.38 -7.71
C ASN A 158 -0.74 -18.34 -6.82
N ASP A 159 0.25 -17.85 -6.06
CA ASP A 159 1.15 -18.68 -5.24
C ASP A 159 0.41 -19.49 -4.16
N ASN A 160 -0.42 -18.82 -3.37
CA ASN A 160 -1.26 -19.44 -2.34
C ASN A 160 -2.49 -18.58 -2.08
N PHE A 161 -3.45 -19.10 -1.31
CA PHE A 161 -4.73 -18.42 -1.04
C PHE A 161 -4.56 -16.98 -0.54
N PHE A 162 -3.66 -16.73 0.42
CA PHE A 162 -3.46 -15.39 0.97
C PHE A 162 -2.62 -14.49 0.06
N ALA A 163 -1.67 -15.05 -0.69
CA ALA A 163 -0.91 -14.30 -1.69
C ALA A 163 -1.81 -13.87 -2.85
N ALA A 164 -2.72 -14.72 -3.32
CA ALA A 164 -3.67 -14.37 -4.37
C ALA A 164 -4.67 -13.31 -3.91
N LEU A 165 -5.17 -13.43 -2.69
CA LEU A 165 -5.99 -12.38 -2.07
C LEU A 165 -5.22 -11.06 -1.98
N ASN A 166 -3.98 -11.09 -1.49
CA ASN A 166 -3.13 -9.91 -1.40
C ASN A 166 -2.87 -9.29 -2.77
N ALA A 167 -2.48 -10.07 -3.77
CA ALA A 167 -2.23 -9.57 -5.13
C ALA A 167 -3.47 -8.92 -5.76
N ALA A 168 -4.68 -9.41 -5.47
CA ALA A 168 -5.92 -8.81 -5.94
C ALA A 168 -6.22 -7.45 -5.28
N VAL A 169 -6.10 -7.36 -3.95
CA VAL A 169 -6.62 -6.23 -3.16
C VAL A 169 -5.55 -5.30 -2.58
N ALA A 170 -4.26 -5.63 -2.71
CA ALA A 170 -3.16 -4.86 -2.14
C ALA A 170 -3.25 -3.42 -2.64
N SER A 171 -3.49 -2.52 -1.70
CA SER A 171 -3.67 -1.11 -2.01
C SER A 171 -2.32 -0.42 -2.02
N ASP A 172 -1.47 -0.66 -1.02
CA ASP A 172 -0.17 -0.01 -0.93
C ASP A 172 0.92 -0.95 -0.45
N GLY A 173 2.15 -0.46 -0.51
CA GLY A 173 3.36 -1.15 -0.10
C GLY A 173 4.55 -0.24 -0.37
N THR A 174 5.75 -0.81 -0.26
CA THR A 174 6.98 -0.07 -0.49
C THR A 174 7.71 -0.67 -1.67
N PHE A 175 8.19 0.18 -2.57
CA PHE A 175 9.05 -0.22 -3.67
C PHE A 175 10.47 0.29 -3.43
N ILE A 176 11.44 -0.63 -3.47
CA ILE A 176 12.86 -0.35 -3.30
C ILE A 176 13.61 -0.90 -4.50
N TYR A 177 14.40 -0.05 -5.15
CA TYR A 177 15.34 -0.46 -6.18
C TYR A 177 16.71 0.18 -5.93
N VAL A 178 17.74 -0.66 -5.87
CA VAL A 178 19.15 -0.23 -5.76
C VAL A 178 19.88 -0.62 -7.04
N PRO A 179 20.41 0.34 -7.82
CA PRO A 179 21.13 0.05 -9.05
C PRO A 179 22.37 -0.82 -8.84
N LYS A 180 22.78 -1.52 -9.89
CA LYS A 180 24.00 -2.35 -9.86
C LYS A 180 25.22 -1.49 -9.52
N GLY A 181 25.99 -1.93 -8.52
CA GLY A 181 27.22 -1.26 -8.10
C GLY A 181 27.01 -0.07 -7.16
N VAL A 182 25.77 0.24 -6.79
CA VAL A 182 25.46 1.29 -5.82
C VAL A 182 25.35 0.68 -4.42
N ARG A 183 25.99 1.30 -3.44
CA ARG A 183 25.81 0.98 -2.02
C ARG A 183 24.93 2.06 -1.41
N CYS A 184 23.80 1.67 -0.83
CA CYS A 184 22.90 2.60 -0.16
C CYS A 184 23.66 3.38 0.94
N PRO A 185 23.60 4.72 0.95
CA PRO A 185 24.38 5.55 1.88
C PRO A 185 23.80 5.54 3.31
N MET A 186 22.59 5.02 3.48
CA MET A 186 21.84 5.01 4.73
C MET A 186 20.94 3.78 4.81
N GLU A 187 20.41 3.51 6.00
CA GLU A 187 19.44 2.44 6.19
C GLU A 187 18.06 2.86 5.65
N LEU A 188 17.40 1.94 4.95
CA LEU A 188 16.00 2.10 4.52
C LEU A 188 15.13 1.36 5.53
N SER A 189 14.17 2.06 6.12
CA SER A 189 13.24 1.51 7.10
C SER A 189 11.81 1.78 6.66
N THR A 190 10.97 0.75 6.70
CA THR A 190 9.53 0.91 6.43
C THR A 190 8.75 0.60 7.69
N TYR A 191 7.92 1.54 8.12
CA TYR A 191 7.04 1.37 9.26
C TYR A 191 5.59 1.23 8.84
N PHE A 192 4.94 0.14 9.27
CA PHE A 192 3.53 -0.12 9.00
C PHE A 192 2.70 0.07 10.27
N ARG A 193 1.72 0.97 10.22
CA ARG A 193 0.70 1.13 11.26
C ARG A 193 -0.67 0.80 10.70
N ILE A 194 -1.32 -0.20 11.28
CA ILE A 194 -2.70 -0.56 10.94
C ILE A 194 -3.60 -0.15 12.09
N LYS A 195 -4.48 0.84 11.88
CA LYS A 195 -5.56 1.16 12.82
C LYS A 195 -6.86 0.52 12.33
N ARG A 196 -7.45 -0.37 13.14
CA ARG A 196 -8.83 -0.79 12.92
C ARG A 196 -9.74 0.31 13.45
N ARG A 197 -10.52 0.99 12.59
CA ARG A 197 -11.72 1.69 13.05
C ARG A 197 -12.72 0.63 13.51
N GLU A 198 -12.74 0.35 14.81
CA GLU A 198 -13.86 -0.35 15.42
C GLU A 198 -15.05 0.60 15.41
N ASN A 199 -15.91 0.50 14.40
CA ASN A 199 -17.28 0.99 14.54
C ASN A 199 -18.01 0.00 15.47
N ARG A 200 -17.67 0.03 16.77
CA ARG A 200 -18.54 -0.49 17.82
C ARG A 200 -19.51 0.63 18.17
N SER A 201 -20.59 0.71 17.40
CA SER A 201 -21.82 1.32 17.88
C SER A 201 -22.38 0.38 18.93
N VAL A 202 -22.28 0.75 20.21
CA VAL A 202 -23.17 0.27 21.27
C VAL A 202 -23.97 1.48 21.74
#